data_AF-A0A7Y3UKT9-F1
#
_entry.id   AF-A0A7Y3UKT9-F1
#
_cell.length_a   1.000
_cell.length_b   1.000
_cell.length_c   1.000
_cell.angle_alpha   90.00
_cell.angle_beta   90.00
_cell.angle_gamma   90.00
#
_symmetry.space_group_name_H-M   'P 1'
#
loop_
_entity.id
_entity.type
_entity.pdbx_description
1 polymer ?
#
loop_
_entity_poly.entity_id
_entity_poly.type
_entity_poly.pdbx_seq_one_letter_code
_entity_poly.pdbx_strand_id
1 'polypeptide(L)'
;MTPIFFKYSKWDGSQAADFENPQLVMDQITEFILKYGVSLDTIQDQTSLDLDSLEDEGYIKKIKGKYVLSQKGLNRMQRKALLEIFGSMRKSSGGSHESNVRGINEMVFEDSKVYEYGDPLSHIDLNSTLKQALHRSRVSLPIER
;
A
#
# COMPACT_ATOMS: atom_id res chain seq x y z
N MET A 1 4.13 -15.40 -35.68
CA MET A 1 4.12 -14.39 -34.61
C MET A 1 3.58 -15.06 -33.36
N THR A 2 4.46 -15.54 -32.48
CA THR A 2 4.10 -16.25 -31.25
C THR A 2 3.74 -15.25 -30.15
N PRO A 3 2.59 -15.38 -29.47
CA PRO A 3 2.23 -14.47 -28.39
C PRO A 3 3.06 -14.78 -27.14
N ILE A 4 3.63 -13.73 -26.54
CA ILE A 4 4.31 -13.80 -25.23
C ILE A 4 3.22 -13.75 -24.16
N PHE A 5 2.95 -14.87 -23.52
CA PHE A 5 2.02 -14.96 -22.38
C PHE A 5 2.75 -14.64 -21.09
N PHE A 6 2.50 -13.47 -20.50
CA PHE A 6 2.91 -13.19 -19.12
C PHE A 6 1.88 -13.83 -18.16
N LYS A 7 2.20 -14.98 -17.58
CA LYS A 7 1.47 -15.55 -16.45
C LYS A 7 1.95 -14.89 -15.16
N TYR A 8 1.17 -13.94 -14.65
CA TYR A 8 1.32 -13.53 -13.25
C TYR A 8 0.67 -14.61 -12.36
N SER A 9 1.46 -15.52 -11.81
CA SER A 9 1.03 -16.41 -10.72
C SER A 9 1.33 -15.76 -9.37
N LYS A 10 0.39 -15.88 -8.43
CA LYS A 10 0.65 -15.55 -7.02
C LYS A 10 1.79 -16.47 -6.51
N TRP A 11 2.78 -15.87 -5.84
CA TRP A 11 3.91 -16.58 -5.24
C TRP A 11 3.43 -17.58 -4.18
N ASP A 12 3.77 -18.87 -4.35
CA ASP A 12 3.35 -19.98 -3.49
C ASP A 12 4.49 -20.59 -2.65
N GLY A 13 5.69 -19.99 -2.71
CA GLY A 13 6.87 -20.45 -1.98
C GLY A 13 7.55 -21.71 -2.54
N SER A 14 7.03 -22.31 -3.62
CA SER A 14 7.60 -23.51 -4.25
C SER A 14 8.19 -23.24 -5.65
N GLN A 15 8.18 -21.98 -6.08
CA GLN A 15 8.72 -21.56 -7.37
C GLN A 15 10.25 -21.50 -7.28
N ALA A 16 10.92 -22.40 -8.02
CA ALA A 16 12.36 -22.31 -8.23
C ALA A 16 12.67 -20.96 -8.88
N ALA A 17 13.69 -20.26 -8.38
CA ALA A 17 14.19 -19.07 -9.06
C ALA A 17 14.66 -19.51 -10.45
N ASP A 18 13.96 -19.04 -11.48
CA ASP A 18 14.33 -19.26 -12.86
C ASP A 18 15.55 -18.38 -13.17
N PHE A 19 16.73 -18.87 -12.82
CA PHE A 19 18.01 -18.18 -13.02
C PHE A 19 18.37 -18.05 -14.51
N GLU A 20 17.67 -18.74 -15.41
CA GLU A 20 17.87 -18.60 -16.84
C GLU A 20 17.19 -17.35 -17.41
N ASN A 21 16.34 -16.67 -16.63
CA ASN A 21 15.61 -15.48 -17.09
C ASN A 21 16.26 -14.19 -16.58
N PRO A 22 16.99 -13.45 -17.42
CA PRO A 22 17.73 -12.26 -16.99
C PRO A 22 16.80 -11.15 -16.50
N GLN A 23 15.53 -11.15 -16.92
CA GLN A 23 14.52 -10.22 -16.43
C GLN A 23 14.18 -10.46 -14.96
N LEU A 24 14.10 -11.73 -14.55
CA LEU A 24 13.80 -12.11 -13.17
C LEU A 24 15.00 -11.79 -12.27
N VAL A 25 16.21 -12.09 -12.74
CA VAL A 25 17.46 -11.71 -12.06
C VAL A 25 17.53 -10.18 -11.89
N MET A 26 17.19 -9.41 -12.94
CA MET A 26 17.15 -7.95 -12.86
C MET A 26 16.13 -7.44 -11.83
N ASP A 27 14.97 -8.10 -11.73
CA ASP A 27 13.94 -7.74 -10.75
C ASP A 27 14.39 -8.04 -9.32
N GLN A 28 15.10 -9.14 -9.09
CA GLN A 28 15.67 -9.49 -7.78
C GLN A 28 16.72 -8.45 -7.35
N ILE A 29 17.62 -8.07 -8.25
CA ILE A 29 18.61 -7.00 -8.00
C ILE A 29 17.91 -5.69 -7.68
N THR A 30 16.89 -5.33 -8.47
CA THR A 30 16.12 -4.11 -8.25
C THR A 30 15.52 -4.07 -6.84
N GLU A 31 14.92 -5.17 -6.39
CA GLU A 31 14.30 -5.24 -5.07
C GLU A 31 15.33 -5.10 -3.95
N PHE A 32 16.48 -5.75 -4.11
CA PHE A 32 17.58 -5.62 -3.18
C PHE A 32 18.10 -4.18 -3.09
N ILE A 33 18.28 -3.51 -4.25
CA ILE A 33 18.69 -2.09 -4.33
C ILE A 33 17.65 -1.20 -3.65
N LEU A 34 16.35 -1.37 -3.96
CA LEU A 34 15.29 -0.54 -3.38
C LEU A 34 15.15 -0.73 -1.87
N LYS A 35 15.36 -1.96 -1.37
CA LYS A 35 15.19 -2.29 0.05
C LYS A 35 16.38 -1.88 0.91
N TYR A 36 17.60 -2.06 0.41
CA TYR A 36 18.82 -1.88 1.21
C TYR A 36 19.67 -0.68 0.77
N GLY A 37 19.35 0.00 -0.33
CA GLY A 37 20.06 1.19 -0.80
C GLY A 37 21.50 0.91 -1.28
N VAL A 38 21.77 -0.32 -1.68
CA VAL A 38 23.11 -0.82 -2.04
C VAL A 38 23.40 -0.72 -3.53
N SER A 39 24.68 -0.67 -3.90
CA SER A 39 25.16 -0.55 -5.28
C SER A 39 25.44 -1.91 -5.92
N LEU A 40 25.42 -1.99 -7.26
CA LEU A 40 25.55 -3.27 -7.99
C LEU A 40 26.88 -3.99 -7.73
N ASP A 41 27.95 -3.25 -7.50
CA ASP A 41 29.26 -3.80 -7.14
C ASP A 41 29.23 -4.52 -5.79
N THR A 42 28.47 -4.01 -4.82
CA THR A 42 28.30 -4.67 -3.52
C THR A 42 27.49 -5.96 -3.62
N ILE A 43 26.57 -6.03 -4.59
CA ILE A 43 25.68 -7.17 -4.81
C ILE A 43 26.44 -8.37 -5.40
N GLN A 44 27.40 -8.08 -6.30
CA GLN A 44 28.23 -9.11 -6.93
C GLN A 44 28.95 -9.99 -5.90
N ASP A 45 29.49 -9.38 -4.84
CA ASP A 45 30.29 -10.10 -3.84
C ASP A 45 29.44 -10.95 -2.89
N GLN A 46 28.13 -10.66 -2.79
CA GLN A 46 27.25 -11.27 -1.80
C GLN A 46 26.27 -12.31 -2.39
N THR A 47 26.11 -12.35 -3.71
CA THR A 47 25.10 -13.21 -4.35
C THR A 47 25.62 -13.86 -5.62
N SER A 48 25.30 -15.14 -5.82
CA SER A 48 25.54 -15.88 -7.07
C SER A 48 24.54 -15.47 -8.16
N LEU A 49 24.51 -14.18 -8.51
CA LEU A 49 23.67 -13.67 -9.59
C LEU A 49 24.42 -13.82 -10.91
N ASP A 50 23.69 -14.21 -11.94
CA ASP A 50 24.20 -14.29 -13.30
C ASP A 50 24.25 -12.88 -13.91
N LEU A 51 25.36 -12.17 -13.65
CA LEU A 51 25.61 -10.83 -14.19
C LEU A 51 25.93 -10.86 -15.68
N ASP A 52 26.44 -11.98 -16.18
CA ASP A 52 26.83 -12.12 -17.58
C ASP A 52 25.58 -12.10 -18.48
N SER A 53 24.51 -12.81 -18.10
CA SER A 53 23.25 -12.76 -18.84
C SER A 53 22.55 -11.41 -18.79
N LEU A 54 22.72 -10.65 -17.70
CA LEU A 54 22.24 -9.27 -17.58
C LEU A 54 23.01 -8.30 -18.47
N GLU A 55 24.30 -8.51 -18.65
CA GLU A 55 25.14 -7.75 -19.56
C GLU A 55 24.80 -8.08 -21.02
N ASP A 56 24.62 -9.35 -21.36
CA ASP A 56 24.21 -9.82 -22.69
C ASP A 56 22.83 -9.27 -23.08
N GLU A 57 21.88 -9.23 -22.15
CA GLU A 57 20.58 -8.59 -22.36
C GLU A 57 20.65 -7.05 -22.33
N GLY A 58 21.79 -6.47 -21.96
CA GLY A 58 22.03 -5.04 -21.93
C GLY A 58 21.30 -4.32 -20.81
N TYR A 59 20.97 -4.97 -19.70
CA TYR A 59 20.46 -4.31 -18.48
C TYR A 59 21.57 -3.64 -17.68
N ILE A 60 22.77 -4.19 -17.71
CA ILE A 60 23.96 -3.65 -17.07
C ILE A 60 25.08 -3.50 -18.10
N LYS A 61 26.11 -2.72 -17.73
CA LYS A 61 27.31 -2.51 -18.54
C LYS A 61 28.52 -2.44 -17.64
N LYS A 62 29.65 -2.98 -18.10
CA LYS A 62 30.93 -2.82 -17.41
C LYS A 62 31.64 -1.53 -17.83
N ILE A 63 31.86 -0.62 -16.88
CA ILE A 63 32.59 0.64 -17.09
C ILE A 63 33.75 0.69 -16.10
N LYS A 64 34.99 0.77 -16.60
CA LYS A 64 36.21 0.81 -15.77
C LYS A 64 36.26 -0.31 -14.72
N GLY A 65 35.84 -1.51 -15.09
CA GLY A 65 35.81 -2.68 -14.22
C GLY A 65 34.65 -2.73 -13.22
N LYS A 66 33.76 -1.75 -13.21
CA LYS A 66 32.57 -1.71 -12.34
C LYS A 66 31.29 -1.94 -13.15
N TYR A 67 30.35 -2.70 -12.60
CA TYR A 67 29.03 -2.86 -13.20
C TYR A 67 28.16 -1.64 -12.90
N VAL A 68 27.54 -1.10 -13.94
CA VAL A 68 26.65 0.04 -13.87
C VAL A 68 25.36 -0.28 -14.62
N LEU A 69 24.22 0.20 -14.13
CA LEU A 69 22.95 0.06 -14.82
C LEU A 69 22.98 0.74 -16.19
N SER A 70 22.47 0.06 -17.20
CA SER A 70 22.18 0.67 -18.49
C SER A 70 20.88 1.47 -18.42
N GLN A 71 20.57 2.23 -19.48
CA GLN A 71 19.25 2.87 -19.61
C GLN A 71 18.09 1.87 -19.58
N LYS A 72 18.28 0.66 -20.15
CA LYS A 72 17.29 -0.42 -20.14
C LYS A 72 17.06 -0.93 -18.71
N GLY A 73 18.14 -1.16 -17.96
CA GLY A 73 18.09 -1.57 -16.54
C GLY A 73 17.43 -0.51 -15.67
N LEU A 74 17.81 0.75 -15.85
CA LEU A 74 17.24 1.88 -15.12
C LEU A 74 15.74 2.03 -15.38
N ASN A 75 15.30 1.99 -16.65
CA ASN A 75 13.88 2.09 -16.99
C ASN A 75 13.06 0.95 -16.40
N ARG A 76 13.61 -0.27 -16.38
CA ARG A 76 12.95 -1.43 -15.75
C ARG A 76 12.81 -1.23 -14.24
N MET A 77 13.88 -0.82 -13.57
CA MET A 77 13.88 -0.53 -12.14
C MET A 77 12.83 0.53 -11.77
N GLN A 78 12.81 1.65 -12.51
CA GLN A 78 11.82 2.71 -12.33
C GLN A 78 10.40 2.19 -12.49
N ARG A 79 10.14 1.39 -13.53
CA ARG A 79 8.82 0.79 -13.76
C ARG A 79 8.41 -0.13 -12.61
N LYS A 80 9.32 -0.99 -12.12
CA LYS A 80 9.04 -1.89 -10.98
C LYS A 80 8.72 -1.07 -9.72
N ALA A 81 9.54 -0.07 -9.39
CA ALA A 81 9.31 0.81 -8.25
C ALA A 81 7.95 1.53 -8.31
N LEU A 82 7.59 2.08 -9.47
CA LEU A 82 6.28 2.73 -9.66
C LEU A 82 5.12 1.75 -9.49
N LEU A 83 5.22 0.54 -10.07
CA LEU A 83 4.20 -0.49 -9.92
C LEU A 83 4.03 -0.93 -8.46
N GLU A 84 5.11 -0.97 -7.69
CA GLU A 84 5.09 -1.30 -6.26
C GLU A 84 4.41 -0.20 -5.43
N ILE A 85 4.74 1.07 -5.69
CA ILE A 85 4.12 2.24 -5.04
C ILE A 85 2.61 2.28 -5.34
N PHE A 86 2.21 2.19 -6.61
CA PHE A 86 0.80 2.25 -6.98
C PHE A 86 0.03 0.97 -6.65
N GLY A 87 0.70 -0.18 -6.65
CA GLY A 87 0.13 -1.47 -6.27
C GLY A 87 -0.17 -1.56 -4.77
N SER A 88 0.71 -1.03 -3.91
CA SER A 88 0.48 -0.95 -2.47
C SER A 88 -0.59 0.07 -2.10
N MET A 89 -0.67 1.20 -2.81
CA MET A 89 -1.66 2.25 -2.57
C MET A 89 -3.11 1.75 -2.80
N ARG A 90 -3.35 0.93 -3.82
CA ARG A 90 -4.70 0.36 -4.09
C ARG A 90 -5.14 -0.69 -3.07
N LYS A 91 -4.20 -1.39 -2.42
CA LYS A 91 -4.53 -2.34 -1.34
C LYS A 91 -5.00 -1.64 -0.06
N SER A 92 -4.74 -0.34 0.10
CA SER A 92 -5.29 0.45 1.22
C SER A 92 -6.73 0.93 0.98
N SER A 93 -7.37 0.57 -0.13
CA SER A 93 -8.76 0.94 -0.42
C SER A 93 -9.72 -0.19 -0.06
N GLY A 94 -10.14 -0.26 1.20
CA GLY A 94 -11.23 -1.16 1.61
C GLY A 94 -11.35 -1.52 3.10
N GLY A 95 -11.50 -0.53 3.98
CA GLY A 95 -12.32 -0.61 5.20
C GLY A 95 -12.04 -1.68 6.28
N SER A 96 -10.98 -1.56 7.09
CA SER A 96 -10.87 -2.32 8.37
C SER A 96 -10.04 -1.67 9.48
N HIS A 97 -9.95 -0.34 9.52
CA HIS A 97 -9.58 0.33 10.78
C HIS A 97 -10.49 1.54 10.99
N GLU A 98 -11.32 1.51 12.03
CA GLU A 98 -11.81 2.74 12.65
C GLU A 98 -10.59 3.51 13.18
N SER A 99 -10.05 4.41 12.36
CA SER A 99 -9.08 5.39 12.82
C SER A 99 -9.80 6.40 13.71
N ASN A 100 -9.43 6.47 14.98
CA ASN A 100 -9.91 7.50 15.91
C ASN A 100 -9.29 8.90 15.65
N VAL A 101 -8.52 9.05 14.57
CA VAL A 101 -7.89 10.31 14.18
C VAL A 101 -8.69 10.89 13.01
N ARG A 102 -9.63 11.76 13.34
CA ARG A 102 -10.51 12.44 12.38
C ARG A 102 -9.84 13.73 11.90
N GLY A 103 -9.87 13.95 10.59
CA GLY A 103 -9.32 15.15 9.96
C GLY A 103 -10.09 16.41 10.33
N ILE A 104 -9.36 17.53 10.42
CA ILE A 104 -9.75 18.86 10.93
C ILE A 104 -10.87 19.57 10.14
N ASN A 105 -11.39 18.96 9.07
CA ASN A 105 -12.38 19.62 8.20
C ASN A 105 -13.81 19.29 8.63
N GLU A 106 -14.30 20.06 9.60
CA GLU A 106 -15.63 20.69 9.68
C GLU A 106 -16.87 19.98 9.07
N MET A 107 -16.96 18.65 9.19
CA MET A 107 -18.24 17.96 9.11
C MET A 107 -18.68 17.62 10.53
N VAL A 108 -19.60 18.43 11.06
CA VAL A 108 -20.37 18.05 12.24
C VAL A 108 -21.20 16.85 11.84
N PHE A 109 -20.72 15.66 12.14
CA PHE A 109 -21.53 14.45 11.99
C PHE A 109 -22.56 14.41 13.12
N GLU A 110 -23.80 14.06 12.77
CA GLU A 110 -24.94 13.87 13.67
C GLU A 110 -24.77 12.62 14.55
N ASP A 111 -23.70 12.55 15.34
CA ASP A 111 -23.54 11.49 16.34
C ASP A 111 -24.33 11.85 17.60
N SER A 112 -25.15 10.92 18.10
CA SER A 112 -25.99 11.21 19.27
C SER A 112 -25.16 11.09 20.55
N LYS A 113 -24.80 12.23 21.15
CA LYS A 113 -24.16 12.30 22.48
C LYS A 113 -25.14 12.79 23.55
N VAL A 114 -24.91 12.41 24.80
CA VAL A 114 -25.58 13.04 25.95
C VAL A 114 -25.05 14.48 26.10
N TYR A 115 -25.96 15.42 26.29
CA TYR A 115 -25.62 16.84 26.50
C TYR A 115 -24.70 17.02 27.72
N GLU A 116 -23.60 17.74 27.53
CA GLU A 116 -22.71 18.18 28.59
C GLU A 116 -22.76 19.71 28.75
N TYR A 117 -22.59 20.17 29.99
CA TYR A 117 -22.58 21.60 30.27
C TYR A 117 -21.44 22.30 29.52
N GLY A 118 -21.80 23.27 28.67
CA GLY A 118 -20.88 23.95 27.75
C GLY A 118 -21.12 23.63 26.28
N ASP A 119 -21.91 22.60 25.98
CA ASP A 119 -22.32 22.31 24.60
C ASP A 119 -23.24 23.42 24.05
N PRO A 120 -23.01 23.89 22.80
CA PRO A 120 -23.82 24.93 22.18
C PRO A 120 -25.24 24.43 21.88
N LEU A 121 -26.25 25.13 22.41
CA LEU A 121 -27.67 24.80 22.20
C LEU A 121 -28.11 24.87 20.72
N SER A 122 -27.36 25.60 19.89
CA SER A 122 -27.63 25.75 18.46
C SER A 122 -27.47 24.47 17.67
N HIS A 123 -26.72 23.49 18.19
CA HIS A 123 -26.44 22.22 17.51
C HIS A 123 -27.20 21.04 18.12
N ILE A 124 -28.26 21.31 18.90
CA ILE A 124 -29.12 20.30 19.51
C ILE A 124 -30.40 20.15 18.69
N ASP A 125 -30.67 18.93 18.21
CA ASP A 125 -31.99 18.60 17.71
C ASP A 125 -32.93 18.29 18.89
N LEU A 126 -33.78 19.27 19.22
CA LEU A 126 -34.74 19.18 20.31
C LEU A 126 -35.75 18.03 20.13
N ASN A 127 -36.17 17.75 18.90
CA ASN A 127 -37.19 16.73 18.62
C ASN A 127 -36.64 15.33 18.90
N SER A 128 -35.45 15.04 18.38
CA SER A 128 -34.81 13.74 18.62
C SER A 128 -34.36 13.61 20.08
N THR A 129 -33.88 14.68 20.71
CA THR A 129 -33.52 14.71 22.14
C THR A 129 -34.71 14.38 23.02
N LEU A 130 -35.87 15.00 22.79
CA LEU A 130 -37.10 14.73 23.55
C LEU A 130 -37.57 13.28 23.34
N LYS A 131 -37.56 12.80 22.09
CA LYS A 131 -37.94 11.41 21.76
C LYS A 131 -37.04 10.40 22.48
N GLN A 132 -35.73 10.63 22.48
CA GLN A 132 -34.78 9.74 23.16
C GLN A 132 -34.87 9.88 24.67
N ALA A 133 -35.16 11.08 25.21
CA ALA A 133 -35.41 11.28 26.62
C ALA A 133 -36.64 10.49 27.07
N LEU A 134 -37.76 10.57 26.35
CA LEU A 134 -38.98 9.77 26.60
C LEU A 134 -38.74 8.26 26.44
N HIS A 135 -37.87 7.85 25.52
CA HIS A 135 -37.52 6.43 25.38
C HIS A 135 -36.64 5.93 26.55
N ARG A 136 -35.68 6.74 27.00
CA ARG A 136 -34.77 6.42 28.12
C ARG A 136 -35.49 6.47 29.47
N SER A 137 -36.31 7.48 29.65
CA SER A 137 -37.17 7.60 30.80
C SER A 137 -38.41 6.74 30.55
N ARG A 138 -38.35 5.47 30.99
CA ARG A 138 -39.55 4.61 31.14
C ARG A 138 -40.47 5.19 32.22
N VAL A 139 -40.91 6.42 32.04
CA VAL A 139 -41.97 7.04 32.82
C VAL A 139 -43.24 6.36 32.36
N SER A 140 -43.74 5.44 33.17
CA SER A 140 -45.12 4.99 33.08
C SER A 140 -45.99 6.24 33.11
N LEU A 141 -46.66 6.53 31.99
CA LEU A 141 -47.64 7.60 31.93
C LEU A 141 -48.73 7.30 32.98
N PRO A 142 -49.06 8.23 33.89
CA PRO A 142 -50.25 8.09 34.71
C PRO A 142 -51.43 8.43 33.81
N ILE A 143 -51.81 7.49 32.96
CA ILE A 143 -53.11 7.52 32.30
C ILE A 143 -54.06 6.84 33.28
N GLU A 144 -54.74 7.65 34.10
CA GLU A 144 -55.92 7.14 34.81
C GLU A 144 -56.98 6.74 33.78
N ARG A 145 -57.66 5.63 34.09
CA ARG A 145 -58.66 4.94 33.27
C ARG A 145 -59.85 5.84 32.90
#